data_AF-A0A367Q4Z1-F1
#
_entry.id   AF-A0A367Q4Z1-F1
#
_cell.length_a   1.000
_cell.length_b   1.000
_cell.length_c   1.000
_cell.angle_alpha   90.00
_cell.angle_beta   90.00
_cell.angle_gamma   90.00
#
_symmetry.space_group_name_H-M   'P 1'
#
loop_
_entity.id
_entity.type
_entity.pdbx_description
1 polymer ?
#
loop_
_entity_poly.entity_id
_entity_poly.type
_entity_poly.pdbx_seq_one_letter_code
_entity_poly.pdbx_strand_id
1 'polypeptide(L)' 'MPIRNKVKQFVDGLGITRYRFQKDTGIAPSTAYNLYDNPDWIPQVTALNKICDYYRVQPSELIYWVPPEEIKEDKEDK' A
#
# COMPACT_ATOMS: atom_id res chain seq x y z
N MET A 1 -6.69 11.35 1.98
CA MET A 1 -7.22 11.32 0.58
C MET A 1 -8.29 10.24 0.50
N PRO A 2 -9.27 10.29 -0.44
CA PRO A 2 -10.31 9.26 -0.52
C PRO A 2 -9.81 7.94 -1.10
N ILE A 3 -8.63 7.91 -1.72
CA ILE A 3 -7.95 6.68 -2.10
C ILE A 3 -6.97 6.35 -0.98
N ARG A 4 -6.95 5.09 -0.55
CA ARG A 4 -5.96 4.53 0.39
C ARG A 4 -5.31 3.30 -0.22
N ASN A 5 -4.05 3.05 0.13
CA ASN A 5 -3.40 1.79 -0.17
C ASN A 5 -3.75 0.75 0.90
N LYS A 6 -3.74 -0.52 0.51
CA LYS A 6 -3.92 -1.68 1.38
C LYS A 6 -2.75 -2.66 1.30
N VAL A 7 -1.54 -2.15 1.03
CA VAL A 7 -0.33 -2.99 0.88
C VAL A 7 -0.04 -3.78 2.14
N LYS A 8 -0.27 -3.23 3.33
CA LYS A 8 -0.16 -4.00 4.58
C LYS A 8 -1.04 -5.25 4.59
N GLN A 9 -2.32 -5.08 4.29
CA GLN A 9 -3.29 -6.18 4.28
C GLN A 9 -2.91 -7.23 3.24
N PHE A 10 -2.46 -6.78 2.07
CA PHE A 10 -1.96 -7.65 1.01
C PHE A 10 -0.72 -8.47 1.47
N VAL A 11 0.31 -7.80 2.00
CA VAL A 11 1.56 -8.43 2.44
C VAL A 11 1.32 -9.39 3.62
N ASP A 12 0.51 -8.98 4.59
CA ASP A 12 0.15 -9.81 5.75
C ASP A 12 -0.68 -11.03 5.31
N GLY A 13 -1.58 -10.85 4.33
CA GLY A 13 -2.38 -11.94 3.74
C GLY A 13 -1.53 -12.99 3.01
N LEU A 14 -0.36 -12.60 2.49
CA LEU A 14 0.62 -13.53 1.93
C LEU A 14 1.47 -14.23 3.00
N GLY A 15 1.40 -13.80 4.26
CA GLY A 15 2.22 -14.36 5.35
C GLY A 15 3.71 -14.03 5.23
N ILE A 16 4.08 -12.97 4.51
CA ILE A 16 5.47 -12.57 4.29
C ILE A 16 5.80 -11.28 5.05
N THR A 17 7.10 -11.02 5.24
CA THR A 17 7.55 -9.77 5.86
C THR A 17 7.59 -8.63 4.84
N ARG A 18 7.44 -7.39 5.31
CA ARG A 18 7.69 -6.18 4.48
C ARG A 18 9.07 -6.15 3.84
N TYR A 19 10.08 -6.77 4.48
CA TYR A 19 11.41 -6.95 3.90
C TYR A 19 11.38 -7.91 2.70
N ARG A 20 10.69 -9.04 2.82
CA ARG A 20 10.54 -9.97 1.70
C ARG A 20 9.78 -9.32 0.54
N PHE A 21 8.69 -8.61 0.84
CA PHE A 21 7.94 -7.83 -0.14
C PHE A 21 8.83 -6.82 -0.90
N GLN A 22 9.70 -6.10 -0.18
CA GLN A 22 10.67 -5.17 -0.79
C GLN A 22 11.62 -5.89 -1.75
N LYS A 23 12.15 -7.05 -1.35
CA LYS A 23 13.07 -7.84 -2.18
C LYS A 23 12.41 -8.42 -3.41
N ASP A 24 11.20 -8.92 -3.26
CA ASP A 24 10.40 -9.51 -4.32
C ASP A 24 10.06 -8.49 -5.41
N THR A 25 9.59 -7.32 -5.01
CA THR A 25 9.13 -6.29 -5.95
C THR A 25 10.25 -5.40 -6.49
N GLY A 26 11.43 -5.39 -5.86
CA GLY A 26 12.53 -4.53 -6.26
C GLY A 26 12.19 -3.03 -6.18
N ILE A 27 11.22 -2.65 -5.37
CA ILE A 27 10.92 -1.24 -5.07
C ILE A 27 11.93 -0.71 -4.04
N ALA A 28 12.09 0.62 -4.02
CA ALA A 28 12.99 1.27 -3.06
C ALA A 28 12.55 0.94 -1.62
N PRO A 29 13.49 0.70 -0.68
CA PRO A 29 13.14 0.37 0.69
C PRO A 29 12.21 1.39 1.35
N SER A 30 12.46 2.69 1.18
CA SER A 30 11.59 3.74 1.70
C SER A 30 10.16 3.64 1.15
N THR A 31 10.01 3.40 -0.16
CA THR A 31 8.70 3.18 -0.79
C THR A 31 7.99 1.95 -0.22
N ALA A 32 8.70 0.82 -0.07
CA ALA A 32 8.11 -0.40 0.49
C ALA A 32 7.59 -0.20 1.91
N TYR A 33 8.41 0.45 2.75
CA TYR A 33 8.06 0.66 4.16
C TYR A 33 6.95 1.69 4.30
N ASN A 34 6.98 2.80 3.56
CA ASN A 34 5.90 3.79 3.59
C ASN A 34 4.57 3.21 3.10
N LEU A 35 4.58 2.40 2.04
CA LEU A 35 3.38 1.72 1.54
C LEU A 35 2.82 0.76 2.59
N TYR A 36 3.68 0.02 3.30
CA TYR A 36 3.26 -0.92 4.31
C TYR A 36 2.77 -0.23 5.60
N ASP A 37 3.45 0.83 6.05
CA ASP A 37 3.17 1.45 7.35
C ASP A 37 2.07 2.53 7.28
N ASN A 38 1.88 3.18 6.12
CA ASN A 38 0.96 4.32 5.98
C ASN A 38 -0.07 4.09 4.85
N PRO A 39 -1.36 3.85 5.17
CA PRO A 39 -2.44 3.70 4.19
C PRO A 39 -2.66 4.92 3.27
N ASP A 40 -2.27 6.13 3.68
CA ASP A 40 -2.39 7.34 2.86
C ASP A 40 -1.25 7.49 1.85
N TRP A 41 -0.19 6.67 1.95
CA TRP A 41 0.89 6.65 0.98
C TRP A 41 0.46 5.88 -0.27
N ILE A 42 0.17 6.55 -1.37
CA ILE A 42 -0.33 5.87 -2.58
C ILE A 42 0.83 5.35 -3.43
N PRO A 43 0.80 4.08 -3.89
CA PRO A 43 1.83 3.57 -4.79
C PRO A 43 1.78 4.33 -6.11
N GLN A 44 2.90 4.96 -6.46
CA GLN A 44 3.11 5.54 -7.79
C GLN A 44 3.07 4.43 -8.86
N VAL A 45 2.72 4.79 -10.10
CA VAL A 45 2.55 3.84 -11.23
C VAL A 45 3.73 2.86 -11.33
N THR A 46 4.97 3.33 -11.21
CA THR A 46 6.15 2.47 -11.28
C THR A 46 6.20 1.41 -10.17
N ALA A 47 5.83 1.77 -8.94
CA ALA A 47 5.78 0.83 -7.82
C ALA A 47 4.60 -0.13 -7.99
N LEU A 48 3.44 0.40 -8.40
CA LEU A 48 2.24 -0.38 -8.65
C LEU A 48 2.48 -1.46 -9.72
N ASN A 49 3.08 -1.09 -10.86
CA ASN A 49 3.44 -2.03 -11.92
C ASN A 49 4.37 -3.14 -11.42
N LYS A 50 5.43 -2.80 -10.67
CA LYS A 50 6.35 -3.79 -10.09
C LYS A 50 5.64 -4.79 -9.18
N ILE A 51 4.72 -4.31 -8.35
CA ILE A 51 3.96 -5.19 -7.44
C ILE A 51 3.02 -6.10 -8.24
N CYS A 52 2.25 -5.52 -9.17
CA CYS A 52 1.32 -6.26 -10.02
C CYS A 52 2.03 -7.30 -10.90
N ASP A 53 3.16 -6.95 -11.50
CA ASP A 53 3.95 -7.84 -12.37
C ASP A 53 4.54 -9.02 -11.59
N TYR A 54 5.06 -8.77 -10.38
CA TYR A 54 5.66 -9.81 -9.55
C TYR A 54 4.62 -10.79 -8.99
N TYR A 55 3.57 -10.27 -8.34
CA TYR A 55 2.57 -11.11 -7.67
C TYR A 55 1.42 -11.54 -8.58
N ARG A 56 1.37 -11.05 -9.83
CA ARG A 56 0.30 -11.32 -10.80
C ARG A 56 -1.08 -10.95 -10.26
N VAL A 57 -1.17 -9.78 -9.64
CA VAL A 57 -2.41 -9.25 -9.04
C VAL A 57 -2.92 -8.02 -9.77
N GLN A 58 -4.22 -7.77 -9.63
CA GLN A 58 -4.85 -6.55 -10.14
C GLN A 58 -4.54 -5.35 -9.23
N PRO A 59 -4.46 -4.11 -9.75
CA PRO A 59 -4.28 -2.91 -8.93
C PRO A 59 -5.33 -2.74 -7.82
N SER A 60 -6.57 -3.19 -8.04
CA SER A 60 -7.66 -3.18 -7.05
C SER A 60 -7.36 -4.01 -5.79
N GLU A 61 -6.37 -4.91 -5.85
CA GLU A 61 -5.87 -5.66 -4.69
C GLU A 61 -4.91 -4.83 -3.82
N LEU A 62 -4.48 -3.67 -4.28
CA LEU A 62 -3.46 -2.84 -3.61
C LEU A 62 -3.97 -1.48 -3.19
N ILE A 63 -5.05 -0.99 -3.81
CA ILE A 63 -5.69 0.28 -3.48
C ILE A 63 -7.20 0.11 -3.36
N TYR A 64 -7.82 0.98 -2.58
CA TYR A 64 -9.27 1.05 -2.42
C TYR A 64 -9.71 2.50 -2.21
N TRP A 65 -10.98 2.74 -2.48
CA TRP A 65 -11.62 4.01 -2.23
C TRP A 65 -12.37 3.97 -0.90
N VAL A 66 -12.31 5.08 -0.18
CA VAL A 66 -13.01 5.34 1.08
C VAL A 66 -13.99 6.49 0.81
N PRO A 67 -15.29 6.30 1.10
CA PRO A 67 -16.27 7.37 1.03
C PRO A 67 -15.82 8.59 1.86
N PRO A 68 -15.92 9.83 1.35
CA PRO A 68 -15.54 11.03 2.08
C PRO A 68 -16.20 11.14 3.46
N GLU A 69 -17.43 10.64 3.60
CA GLU A 69 -18.20 10.64 4.83
C GLU A 69 -17.61 9.72 5.92
N GLU A 70 -16.79 8.73 5.52
CA GLU A 70 -16.11 7.79 6.41
C GLU A 70 -14.68 8.22 6.78
N ILE A 71 -14.15 9.27 6.13
CA ILE A 71 -12.85 9.84 6.48
C ILE A 71 -13.03 10.61 7.79
N LYS A 72 -12.77 9.94 8.91
CA LYS A 72 -12.64 10.63 10.19
C LYS A 72 -11.43 11.57 10.09
N GLU A 73 -11.66 12.87 10.22
CA GLU A 73 -10.59 13.79 10.57
C GLU A 73 -10.13 13.40 11.97
N ASP A 74 -9.04 12.65 12.05
CA ASP A 74 -8.24 12.59 13.27
C ASP A 74 -7.68 14.01 13.45
N LYS A 75 -8.50 14.90 14.04
CA LYS A 75 -8.03 16.18 14.54
C LYS A 75 -6.96 15.84 15.56
N GLU A 76 -5.70 16.12 15.23
CA GLU A 76 -4.63 16.17 16.21
C GLU A 76 -5.06 17.16 17.28
N ASP A 77 -5.44 16.63 18.45
CA ASP A 77 -5.34 17.34 19.72
C ASP A 77 -3.90 17.87 19.83
N LYS A 78 -3.74 19.18 19.65
CA LYS A 78 -2.58 19.95 20.11
C LYS A 78 -3.06 21.27 20.71
#